data_AF-A0A929NVR2-F1
#
_entry.id   AF-A0A929NVR2-F1
#
_cell.length_a   1.000
_cell.length_b   1.000
_cell.length_c   1.000
_cell.angle_alpha   90.00
_cell.angle_beta   90.00
_cell.angle_gamma   90.00
#
_symmetry.space_group_name_H-M   'P 1'
#
loop_
_entity.id
_entity.type
_entity.pdbx_description
1 polymer ?
#
loop_
_entity_poly.entity_id
_entity_poly.type
_entity_poly.pdbx_seq_one_letter_code
_entity_poly.pdbx_strand_id
1 'polypeptide(L)' 'HYCPKLLAQDLPKLKHKTKVCVSHLKPGSEQEIIEQCKAALPDWDIHQLKSGDVFQL' A
#
# COMPACT_ATOMS: atom_id res chain seq x y z
N HIS A 1 -13.14 1.37 1.16
CA HIS A 1 -11.94 1.65 1.96
C HIS A 1 -11.23 0.34 2.22
N TYR A 2 -10.00 0.19 1.73
CA TYR A 2 -9.18 -0.98 2.07
C TYR A 2 -8.51 -0.73 3.42
N CYS A 3 -8.56 -1.72 4.31
CA CYS A 3 -7.73 -1.76 5.50
C CYS A 3 -6.46 -2.57 5.20
N PRO A 4 -5.35 -2.36 5.91
CA PRO A 4 -4.10 -3.10 5.70
C PRO A 4 -4.28 -4.62 5.70
N LYS A 5 -5.14 -5.14 6.58
CA LYS A 5 -5.45 -6.58 6.67
C LYS A 5 -6.11 -7.14 5.41
N LEU A 6 -7.05 -6.41 4.81
CA LEU A 6 -7.72 -6.85 3.58
C LEU A 6 -6.75 -6.78 2.40
N LEU A 7 -5.97 -5.70 2.33
CA LEU A 7 -4.94 -5.55 1.30
C LEU A 7 -3.93 -6.71 1.37
N ALA A 8 -3.54 -7.12 2.58
CA ALA A 8 -2.63 -8.23 2.82
C ALA A 8 -3.19 -9.59 2.39
N GLN A 9 -4.52 -9.76 2.37
CA GLN A 9 -5.17 -10.99 1.92
C GLN A 9 -5.32 -11.04 0.40
N ASP A 10 -5.47 -9.88 -0.25
CA ASP A 10 -5.76 -9.82 -1.67
C ASP A 10 -4.51 -9.70 -2.54
N LEU A 11 -3.47 -8.98 -2.10
CA LEU A 11 -2.24 -8.85 -2.87
C LEU A 11 -1.58 -10.21 -3.23
N PRO A 12 -1.47 -11.19 -2.31
CA PRO A 12 -0.93 -12.51 -2.64
C PRO A 12 -1.72 -13.28 -3.72
N LYS A 13 -2.96 -12.88 -4.03
CA LYS A 13 -3.78 -13.49 -5.10
C LYS A 13 -3.36 -13.02 -6.49
N LEU A 14 -2.57 -11.95 -6.59
CA LEU A 14 -2.04 -11.48 -7.87
C LEU A 14 -0.97 -12.44 -8.40
N LYS A 15 -0.98 -12.70 -9.71
CA LYS A 15 0.02 -13.56 -10.37
C LYS A 15 1.44 -12.98 -10.33
N HIS A 16 1.56 -11.66 -10.28
CA HIS A 16 2.84 -10.96 -10.37
C HIS A 16 3.07 -10.15 -9.10
N LYS A 17 4.27 -10.26 -8.53
CA LYS A 17 4.75 -9.30 -7.52
C LYS A 17 5.14 -8.01 -8.24
N THR A 18 4.38 -6.96 -7.99
CA THR A 18 4.63 -5.63 -8.55
C THR A 18 4.75 -4.60 -7.43
N LYS A 19 5.23 -3.41 -7.77
CA LYS A 19 5.10 -2.24 -6.92
C LYS A 19 3.63 -1.91 -6.68
N VAL A 20 3.28 -1.64 -5.42
CA VAL A 20 1.92 -1.30 -5.01
C VAL A 20 1.93 0.12 -4.47
N CYS A 21 1.24 1.00 -5.18
CA CYS A 21 1.11 2.39 -4.80
C CYS A 21 -0.23 2.61 -4.07
N VAL A 22 -0.18 2.99 -2.80
CA VAL A 22 -1.35 3.22 -1.94
C VAL A 22 -1.63 4.73 -1.87
N SER A 23 -2.82 5.14 -2.29
CA SER A 23 -3.31 6.51 -2.23
C SER A 23 -4.56 6.61 -1.35
N HIS A 24 -5.10 7.82 -1.18
CA HIS A 24 -6.38 8.04 -0.46
C HIS A 24 -6.37 7.54 1.00
N LEU A 25 -5.24 7.70 1.68
CA LEU A 25 -5.09 7.36 3.08
C LEU A 25 -5.87 8.34 3.97
N LYS A 26 -6.29 7.86 5.15
CA LYS A 26 -6.94 8.71 6.15
C LYS A 26 -5.96 9.80 6.60
N PRO A 27 -6.34 11.09 6.52
CA PRO A 27 -5.47 12.18 6.95
C PRO A 27 -5.18 12.10 8.44
N GLY A 28 -3.92 12.26 8.81
CA GLY A 28 -3.40 12.12 10.18
C GLY A 28 -3.04 10.69 10.59
N SER A 29 -3.23 9.70 9.72
CA SER A 29 -2.88 8.29 10.00
C SER A 29 -2.15 7.63 8.83
N GLU A 30 -1.68 8.41 7.86
CA GLU A 30 -1.12 7.88 6.61
C GLU A 30 0.13 7.03 6.87
N GLN A 31 1.02 7.52 7.71
CA GLN A 31 2.26 6.82 8.05
C GLN A 31 1.95 5.50 8.78
N GLU A 32 1.08 5.54 9.78
CA GLU A 32 0.67 4.35 10.54
C GLU A 32 0.04 3.29 9.62
N ILE A 33 -0.85 3.70 8.70
CA ILE A 33 -1.49 2.78 7.76
C ILE A 33 -0.45 2.15 6.82
N ILE A 34 0.54 2.92 6.34
CA ILE A 34 1.60 2.42 5.46
C ILE A 34 2.53 1.46 6.20
N GLU A 35 2.88 1.75 7.44
CA GLU A 35 3.67 0.85 8.29
C GLU A 35 2.92 -0.46 8.57
N GLN A 36 1.62 -0.40 8.86
CA GLN A 36 0.77 -1.59 9.00
C GLN A 36 0.72 -2.40 7.70
N CYS A 37 0.62 -1.75 6.55
CA CYS A 37 0.68 -2.43 5.25
C CYS A 37 2.03 -3.12 5.04
N LYS A 38 3.14 -2.43 5.28
CA LYS A 38 4.50 -3.01 5.15
C LYS A 38 4.73 -4.17 6.11
N ALA A 39 4.23 -4.07 7.34
CA ALA A 39 4.32 -5.15 8.33
C ALA A 39 3.47 -6.37 7.93
N ALA A 40 2.28 -6.15 7.36
CA ALA A 40 1.41 -7.23 6.90
C ALA A 40 1.87 -7.87 5.56
N LEU A 41 2.64 -7.11 4.77
CA LEU A 41 3.14 -7.49 3.45
C LEU A 41 4.65 -7.22 3.34
N PRO A 42 5.50 -7.90 4.14
CA PRO A 42 6.95 -7.66 4.15
C PRO A 42 7.61 -7.97 2.80
N ASP A 43 6.94 -8.82 2.02
CA ASP A 43 7.37 -9.35 0.72
C ASP A 43 6.96 -8.48 -0.49
N TRP A 44 6.29 -7.36 -0.25
CA TRP A 44 5.73 -6.48 -1.28
C TRP A 44 6.34 -5.08 -1.23
N ASP A 45 6.54 -4.50 -2.41
CA ASP A 45 7.04 -3.14 -2.55
C ASP A 45 5.90 -2.12 -2.40
N ILE A 46 5.55 -1.81 -1.15
CA ILE A 46 4.47 -0.88 -0.80
C ILE A 46 4.99 0.57 -0.73
N HIS A 47 4.41 1.43 -1.56
CA HIS A 47 4.71 2.85 -1.63
C HIS A 47 3.49 3.72 -1.35
N GLN A 48 3.65 4.74 -0.51
CA GLN A 48 2.63 5.76 -0.32
C GLN A 48 2.67 6.76 -1.48
N LEU A 49 1.51 7.07 -2.05
CA LEU A 49 1.33 8.23 -2.91
C LEU A 49 0.83 9.41 -2.10
N LYS A 50 1.46 10.57 -2.29
CA LYS A 50 1.09 11.87 -1.76
C LYS A 50 0.61 12.77 -2.89
N SER A 51 -0.09 13.84 -2.52
CA SER A 51 -0.54 14.83 -3.50
C SER A 51 0.67 15.44 -4.21
N GLY A 52 0.68 15.39 -5.55
CA GLY A 52 1.78 15.88 -6.37
C GLY A 52 2.87 14.84 -6.71
N ASP A 53 2.75 13.59 -6.25
CA ASP A 53 3.66 12.54 -6.69
C ASP A 53 3.50 12.28 -8.20
N VAL A 54 4.64 12.30 -8.90
CA VAL A 54 4.75 11.92 -10.32
C VAL A 54 5.52 10.62 -10.39
N PHE A 55 4.95 9.62 -11.07
CA PHE A 55 5.60 8.33 -11.29
C PHE A 55 5.44 7.91 -12.75
N GLN A 56 6.40 7.13 -13.22
CA GLN A 56 6.42 6.56 -14.55
C GLN A 56 6.11 5.06 -14.43
N LEU A 57 5.16 4.59 -15.24
CA LEU A 57 4.67 3.21 -15.26
C LEU A 57 5.51 2.33 -16.19
#